data_AF-A0A2G9UBG2-F1
#
_entry.id   AF-A0A2G9UBG2-F1
#
_cell.length_a   1.000
_cell.length_b   1.000
_cell.length_c   1.000
_cell.angle_alpha   90.00
_cell.angle_beta   90.00
_cell.angle_gamma   90.00
#
_symmetry.space_group_name_H-M   'P 1'
#
loop_
_entity.id
_entity.type
_entity.pdbx_description
1 polymer ?
#
loop_
_entity_poly.entity_id
_entity_poly.type
_entity_poly.pdbx_seq_one_letter_code
_entity_poly.pdbx_strand_id
1 'polypeptide(L)' 'MWLLLLLVVPSLQHKGLDLRPPCNLTVDMGDANCEKNATIKTILFGKSCDHQFCPDGAECHRGAYFAYCCQ' A
#
# COMPACT_ATOMS: atom_id res chain seq x y z
N MET A 1 23.29 -7.16 46.79
CA MET A 1 23.89 -6.21 45.84
C MET A 1 24.15 -6.95 44.54
N TRP A 2 23.21 -6.87 43.58
CA TRP A 2 23.32 -7.19 42.13
C TRP A 2 21.92 -7.10 41.51
N LEU A 3 21.32 -5.90 41.59
CA LEU A 3 19.97 -5.60 41.13
C LEU A 3 20.00 -4.63 39.92
N LEU A 4 20.96 -4.79 39.01
CA LEU A 4 21.32 -3.76 38.02
C LEU A 4 21.40 -4.22 36.55
N LEU A 5 20.87 -5.39 36.18
CA LEU A 5 20.94 -5.90 34.80
C LEU A 5 19.69 -5.62 33.93
N LEU A 6 18.78 -4.74 34.36
CA LEU A 6 17.50 -4.50 33.65
C LEU A 6 17.41 -3.23 32.78
N LEU A 7 18.48 -2.48 32.55
CA LEU A 7 18.36 -1.19 31.86
C LEU A 7 19.39 -1.00 30.75
N VAL A 8 19.12 -1.55 29.56
CA VAL A 8 19.27 -0.83 28.27
C VAL A 8 18.79 -1.75 27.14
N VAL A 9 17.49 -1.75 26.88
CA VAL A 9 16.99 -2.09 25.54
C VAL A 9 17.05 -0.79 24.75
N PRO A 10 18.00 -0.61 23.81
CA PRO A 10 17.97 0.58 22.97
C PRO A 10 16.70 0.53 22.13
N SER A 11 15.80 1.47 22.37
CA SER A 11 14.60 1.70 21.57
C SER A 11 15.02 1.86 20.11
N LEU A 12 14.75 0.83 19.30
CA LEU A 12 14.94 0.84 17.86
C LEU A 12 13.90 1.81 17.26
N GLN A 13 14.27 3.10 17.24
CA GLN A 13 13.52 4.15 16.57
C GLN A 13 13.61 3.89 15.07
N HIS A 14 12.63 3.16 14.54
CA HIS A 14 12.44 3.00 13.11
C HIS A 14 12.01 4.37 12.58
N LYS A 15 12.98 5.21 12.22
CA LYS A 15 12.75 6.38 11.37
C LYS A 15 12.31 5.84 10.01
N GLY A 16 11.00 5.65 9.84
CA GLY A 16 10.41 5.49 8.51
C GLY A 16 10.65 6.80 7.77
N LEU A 17 11.68 6.85 6.93
CA LEU A 17 11.85 7.93 5.98
C LEU A 17 10.70 7.81 4.97
N ASP A 18 9.67 8.63 5.11
CA ASP A 18 8.61 8.77 4.11
C ASP A 18 9.22 9.46 2.87
N LEU A 19 9.92 8.66 2.07
CA LEU A 19 10.47 9.08 0.79
C LEU A 19 9.31 9.25 -0.17
N ARG A 20 8.70 10.44 -0.16
CA ARG A 20 7.81 10.87 -1.23
C ARG A 20 8.58 10.77 -2.56
N PRO A 21 8.15 9.92 -3.51
CA PRO A 21 8.82 9.83 -4.80
C PRO A 21 8.70 11.15 -5.56
N PRO A 22 9.68 11.50 -6.40
CA PRO A 22 9.63 12.71 -7.21
C PRO A 22 8.40 12.69 -8.14
N CYS A 23 7.76 13.85 -8.32
CA CYS A 23 6.53 14.00 -9.12
C CYS A 23 6.71 13.69 -10.62
N ASN A 24 7.95 13.47 -11.04
CA ASN A 24 8.38 13.22 -12.41
C ASN A 24 8.36 11.73 -12.75
N LEU A 25 8.04 10.86 -11.78
CA LEU A 25 7.99 9.43 -11.98
C LEU A 25 6.61 9.04 -12.54
N THR A 26 6.58 8.30 -13.64
CA THR A 26 5.37 7.64 -14.09
C THR A 26 4.97 6.62 -13.03
N VAL A 27 3.81 6.82 -12.42
CA VAL A 27 3.22 5.86 -11.50
C VAL A 27 2.39 4.87 -12.30
N ASP A 28 2.59 3.58 -12.05
CA ASP A 28 1.80 2.53 -12.65
C ASP A 28 0.38 2.54 -12.06
N MET A 29 -0.56 3.19 -12.76
CA MET A 29 -1.99 3.29 -12.40
C MET A 29 -2.77 1.97 -12.48
N GLY A 30 -2.07 0.85 -12.63
CA GLY A 30 -2.64 -0.46 -12.81
C GLY A 30 -2.88 -0.78 -14.28
N ASP A 31 -3.27 -2.02 -14.54
CA ASP A 31 -3.43 -2.52 -15.90
C ASP A 31 -4.66 -1.91 -16.59
N ALA A 32 -4.42 -1.19 -17.69
CA ALA A 32 -5.46 -0.65 -18.56
C ALA A 32 -6.39 -1.74 -19.14
N ASN A 33 -6.00 -3.02 -19.12
CA ASN A 33 -6.86 -4.13 -19.53
C ASN A 33 -7.98 -4.48 -18.55
N CYS A 34 -8.01 -3.94 -17.33
CA CYS A 34 -9.10 -4.21 -16.38
C CYS A 34 -10.45 -3.61 -16.80
N GLU A 35 -10.51 -2.88 -17.92
CA GLU A 35 -11.73 -2.30 -18.48
C GLU A 35 -12.66 -3.30 -19.19
N LYS A 36 -12.30 -4.58 -19.36
CA LYS A 36 -13.04 -5.42 -20.32
C LYS A 36 -14.48 -5.74 -19.93
N ASN A 37 -14.87 -5.64 -18.66
CA ASN A 37 -16.26 -5.82 -18.20
C ASN A 37 -16.61 -5.03 -16.92
N ALA A 38 -15.87 -3.96 -16.58
CA ALA A 38 -16.09 -3.27 -15.33
C ALA A 38 -17.44 -2.50 -15.35
N THR A 39 -18.39 -2.92 -14.53
CA THR A 39 -19.55 -2.07 -14.16
C THR A 39 -19.07 -0.82 -13.38
N ILE A 40 -17.82 -0.86 -12.92
CA ILE A 40 -17.09 0.21 -12.28
C ILE A 40 -16.42 1.06 -13.37
N LYS A 41 -17.11 2.12 -13.83
CA LYS A 41 -16.57 3.10 -14.79
C LYS A 41 -15.40 3.94 -14.24
N THR A 42 -14.86 3.60 -13.07
CA THR A 42 -13.91 4.42 -12.32
C THR A 42 -12.90 3.51 -11.62
N ILE A 43 -11.61 3.68 -11.93
CA ILE A 43 -10.56 2.94 -11.24
C ILE A 43 -10.53 3.36 -9.77
N LEU A 44 -10.74 2.38 -8.88
CA LEU A 44 -10.66 2.57 -7.43
C LEU A 44 -9.22 2.35 -6.98
N PHE A 45 -8.66 3.35 -6.30
CA PHE A 45 -7.31 3.30 -5.76
C PHE A 45 -7.34 3.25 -4.23
N GLY A 46 -6.54 2.36 -3.66
CA GLY A 46 -6.30 2.24 -2.22
C GLY A 46 -4.81 2.33 -1.90
N LYS A 47 -4.46 2.53 -0.63
CA LYS A 47 -3.05 2.45 -0.20
C LYS A 47 -2.50 1.02 -0.30
N SER A 48 -3.32 0.05 0.08
CA SER A 48 -2.99 -1.37 0.01
C SER A 48 -4.26 -2.23 -0.05
N CYS A 49 -4.10 -3.49 -0.44
CA CYS A 49 -5.18 -4.48 -0.41
C CYS A 49 -5.63 -4.88 1.00
N ASP A 50 -4.93 -4.43 2.05
CA ASP A 50 -5.24 -4.80 3.43
C ASP A 50 -6.54 -4.15 3.92
N HIS A 51 -6.98 -3.06 3.27
CA HIS A 51 -8.16 -2.29 3.67
C HIS A 51 -9.47 -2.71 2.98
N GLN A 52 -9.50 -3.84 2.26
CA GLN A 52 -10.73 -4.39 1.62
C GLN A 52 -11.62 -3.32 0.95
N PHE A 53 -11.00 -2.41 0.19
CA PHE A 53 -11.69 -1.29 -0.45
C PHE A 53 -12.29 -1.67 -1.81
N CYS A 54 -11.95 -2.85 -2.34
CA CYS A 54 -12.51 -3.35 -3.57
C CYS A 54 -13.96 -3.81 -3.36
N PRO A 55 -14.88 -3.52 -4.30
CA PRO A 55 -16.25 -3.99 -4.23
C PRO A 55 -16.33 -5.51 -4.42
N ASP A 56 -17.49 -6.06 -4.08
CA ASP A 56 -17.73 -7.51 -4.21
C ASP A 56 -17.48 -8.01 -5.64
N GLY A 57 -16.75 -9.11 -5.74
CA GLY A 57 -16.39 -9.73 -7.02
C GLY A 57 -15.23 -9.06 -7.76
N ALA A 58 -14.58 -8.05 -7.18
CA ALA A 58 -13.36 -7.46 -7.72
C ALA A 58 -12.10 -8.01 -7.00
N GLU A 59 -11.06 -8.33 -7.76
CA GLU A 59 -9.74 -8.71 -7.28
C GLU A 59 -8.89 -7.47 -6.98
N CYS A 60 -8.15 -7.49 -5.87
CA CYS A 60 -7.24 -6.41 -5.52
C CYS A 60 -5.82 -6.71 -6.01
N HIS A 61 -5.24 -5.78 -6.76
CA HIS A 61 -3.86 -5.84 -7.22
C HIS A 61 -3.03 -4.78 -6.49
N ARG A 62 -1.90 -5.20 -5.92
CA ARG A 62 -0.97 -4.31 -5.20
C ARG A 62 0.10 -3.79 -6.16
N GLY A 63 0.05 -2.50 -6.47
CA GLY A 63 1.11 -1.79 -7.21
C GLY A 63 2.22 -1.30 -6.29
N ALA A 64 3.20 -0.61 -6.88
CA ALA A 64 4.36 -0.08 -6.16
C ALA A 64 4.02 1.05 -5.17
N TYR A 65 2.98 1.84 -5.48
CA TYR A 65 2.61 3.03 -4.71
C TYR A 65 1.16 3.01 -4.20
N PHE A 66 0.28 2.31 -4.91
CA PHE A 66 -1.12 2.14 -4.56
C PHE A 66 -1.59 0.76 -5.02
N ALA A 67 -2.68 0.30 -4.42
CA ALA A 67 -3.44 -0.85 -4.87
C ALA A 67 -4.61 -0.39 -5.74
N TYR A 68 -5.03 -1.25 -6.66
CA TYR A 68 -6.18 -1.02 -7.54
C TYR A 68 -7.05 -2.27 -7.62
N CYS A 69 -8.31 -2.09 -8.02
CA CYS A 69 -9.28 -3.18 -8.16
C CYS A 69 -9.52 -3.51 -9.64
N CYS A 70 -9.63 -4.81 -9.94
CA CYS A 70 -9.99 -5.33 -11.25
C CYS A 70 -11.15 -6.32 -11.13
N GLN A 71 -11.94 -6.47 -12.18
CA GLN A 71 -13.09 -7.38 -12.21
C GLN A 71 -12.90 -8.45 -13.27
#